data_AF-A0A7C2SPC5-F1
#
_entry.id   AF-A0A7C2SPC5-F1
#
_cell.length_a   1.000
_cell.length_b   1.000
_cell.length_c   1.000
_cell.angle_alpha   90.00
_cell.angle_beta   90.00
_cell.angle_gamma   90.00
#
_symmetry.space_group_name_H-M   'P 1'
#
loop_
_entity.id
_entity.type
_entity.pdbx_description
1 polymer ?
#
loop_
_entity_poly.entity_id
_entity_poly.type
_entity_poly.pdbx_seq_one_letter_code
_entity_poly.pdbx_strand_id
1 'polypeptide(L)' 'MVRQSKPKPIYRVLFAQQGQVYEVYASEVAASNIFGFLEVADLHFSRSEIIADPSEE' A
#
# COMPACT_ATOMS: atom_id res chain seq x y z
N MET A 1 -28.45 -14.64 12.62
CA MET A 1 -28.06 -14.18 11.27
C MET A 1 -26.56 -13.93 11.29
N VAL A 2 -25.75 -14.88 10.83
CA VAL A 2 -24.29 -14.68 10.74
C VAL A 2 -24.03 -13.88 9.47
N ARG A 3 -23.58 -12.64 9.60
CA ARG A 3 -23.05 -11.87 8.46
C ARG A 3 -21.81 -12.61 7.98
N GLN A 4 -21.87 -13.28 6.84
CA GLN A 4 -20.67 -13.74 6.16
C GLN A 4 -19.85 -12.50 5.79
N SER A 5 -18.77 -12.26 6.52
CA SER A 5 -17.79 -11.23 6.15
C SER A 5 -17.06 -11.74 4.91
N LYS A 6 -17.39 -11.18 3.73
CA LYS A 6 -16.59 -11.40 2.53
C LYS A 6 -15.13 -11.02 2.84
N PRO A 7 -14.13 -11.79 2.37
CA PRO A 7 -12.74 -11.40 2.52
C PRO A 7 -12.55 -10.02 1.88
N LYS A 8 -11.93 -9.10 2.63
CA LYS A 8 -11.58 -7.78 2.09
C LYS A 8 -10.59 -7.97 0.93
N PRO A 9 -10.76 -7.24 -0.19
CA PRO A 9 -9.77 -7.25 -1.25
C PRO A 9 -8.45 -6.68 -0.71
N ILE A 10 -7.33 -7.22 -1.17
CA ILE A 10 -6.00 -6.67 -0.92
C ILE A 10 -5.49 -6.08 -2.23
N TYR A 11 -5.19 -4.80 -2.19
CA TYR A 11 -4.63 -4.04 -3.30
C TYR A 11 -3.11 -4.01 -3.17
N ARG A 12 -2.42 -4.14 -4.31
CA ARG A 12 -0.99 -3.84 -4.42
C ARG A 12 -0.82 -2.44 -5.01
N VAL A 13 -0.22 -1.55 -4.25
CA VAL A 13 0.02 -0.15 -4.64
C VAL A 13 1.51 0.01 -4.90
N LEU A 14 1.84 0.40 -6.13
CA LEU A 14 3.19 0.74 -6.56
C LEU A 14 3.27 2.25 -6.76
N PHE A 15 4.23 2.91 -6.11
CA PHE A 15 4.45 4.34 -6.27
C PHE A 15 5.94 4.68 -6.32
N ALA A 16 6.30 5.73 -7.05
CA ALA A 16 7.66 6.22 -7.13
C ALA A 16 7.85 7.40 -6.17
N GLN A 17 8.94 7.40 -5.41
CA GLN A 17 9.33 8.50 -4.54
C GLN A 17 10.86 8.65 -4.57
N GLN A 18 11.34 9.86 -4.87
CA GLN A 18 12.77 10.19 -4.90
C GLN A 18 13.63 9.22 -5.74
N GLY A 19 13.12 8.78 -6.90
CA GLY A 19 13.85 7.87 -7.79
C GLY A 19 13.77 6.39 -7.41
N GLN A 20 13.11 6.05 -6.31
CA GLN A 20 12.88 4.67 -5.88
C GLN A 20 11.41 4.28 -6.06
N VAL A 21 11.15 3.01 -6.39
CA VAL A 21 9.79 2.46 -6.49
C VAL A 21 9.50 1.67 -5.21
N TYR A 22 8.39 2.02 -4.58
CA TYR A 22 7.90 1.40 -3.36
C TYR A 22 6.69 0.54 -3.67
N GLU A 23 6.60 -0.60 -3.00
CA GLU A 23 5.47 -1.51 -3.04
C GLU A 23 4.83 -1.59 -1.65
N VAL A 24 3.51 -1.39 -1.59
CA VAL A 24 2.72 -1.60 -0.37
C VAL A 24 1.45 -2.38 -0.67
N TYR A 25 0.98 -3.13 0.33
CA TYR A 25 -0.29 -3.86 0.27
C TYR A 25 -1.29 -3.22 1.22
N ALA A 26 -2.53 -3.03 0.78
CA ALA A 26 -3.56 -2.33 1.53
C ALA A 26 -4.92 -2.99 1.33
N SER A 27 -5.78 -2.95 2.34
CA SER A 27 -7.17 -3.44 2.19
C SER A 27 -8.16 -2.33 1.82
N GLU A 28 -7.73 -1.07 1.85
CA GLU A 28 -8.56 0.08 1.54
C GLU A 28 -7.81 1.08 0.65
N VAL A 29 -8.42 1.41 -0.49
CA VAL A 29 -7.92 2.40 -1.46
C VAL A 29 -9.12 3.21 -1.94
N ALA A 30 -9.11 4.52 -1.73
CA ALA A 30 -10.23 5.40 -2.05
C ALA A 30 -9.76 6.75 -2.60
N ALA A 31 -10.65 7.45 -3.31
CA ALA A 31 -10.39 8.82 -3.72
C ALA A 31 -10.41 9.74 -2.49
N SER A 32 -9.41 10.60 -2.37
CA SER A 32 -9.34 11.56 -1.27
C SER A 32 -10.28 12.74 -1.49
N ASN A 33 -10.39 13.61 -0.47
CA ASN A 33 -11.07 14.91 -0.61
C ASN A 33 -10.25 15.94 -1.41
N ILE A 34 -9.02 15.63 -1.82
CA ILE A 34 -8.16 16.46 -2.66
C ILE A 34 -8.17 15.90 -4.08
N PHE A 35 -8.53 16.75 -5.04
CA PHE A 35 -8.57 16.35 -6.44
C PHE A 35 -7.20 15.86 -6.91
N GLY A 36 -7.19 14.66 -7.52
CA GLY A 36 -5.96 14.03 -8.04
C GLY A 36 -5.22 13.14 -7.04
N PHE A 37 -5.72 12.96 -5.81
CA PHE A 37 -5.08 12.13 -4.79
C PHE A 37 -5.94 10.94 -4.38
N LEU A 38 -5.28 9.83 -4.07
CA LEU A 38 -5.86 8.63 -3.45
C LEU A 38 -5.40 8.50 -2.00
N GLU A 39 -6.29 8.02 -1.15
CA GLU A 39 -6.01 7.58 0.21
C GLU A 39 -5.86 6.06 0.23
N VAL A 40 -4.78 5.59 0.85
CA VAL A 40 -4.47 4.17 1.03
C VAL A 40 -4.44 3.89 2.53
N ALA A 41 -5.30 2.99 3.00
CA ALA A 41 -5.49 2.70 4.42
C ALA A 41 -5.53 1.17 4.67
N ASP A 42 -5.51 0.79 5.95
CA ASP A 42 -5.47 -0.63 6.37
C ASP A 42 -4.27 -1.36 5.71
N LEU A 43 -3.08 -0.76 5.88
CA LEU A 43 -1.82 -1.24 5.31
C LEU A 43 -1.42 -2.57 5.93
N HIS A 44 -1.06 -3.53 5.08
CA HIS A 44 -0.55 -4.83 5.48
C HIS A 44 0.97 -4.86 5.37
N PHE A 45 1.65 -4.60 6.48
CA PHE A 45 3.10 -4.68 6.56
C PHE A 45 3.53 -6.12 6.85
N SER A 46 4.21 -6.76 5.90
CA SER A 46 5.06 -7.92 6.21
C SER A 46 6.44 -7.41 6.67
N ARG A 47 7.13 -8.17 7.52
CA ARG A 47 8.44 -7.78 8.05
C ARG A 47 9.48 -7.71 6.91
N SER A 48 9.69 -6.50 6.41
CA SER A 48 10.93 -5.96 5.80
C SER A 48 11.64 -6.82 4.77
N GLU A 49 11.32 -6.63 3.49
CA GLU A 49 12.38 -6.41 2.50
C GLU A 49 12.52 -4.90 2.32
N ILE A 50 13.17 -4.27 3.31
CA ILE A 50 13.81 -2.99 3.06
C ILE A 50 14.94 -3.35 2.09
N ILE A 51 14.70 -3.20 0.79
CA ILE A 51 15.74 -3.26 -0.23
C ILE A 51 16.51 -1.95 -0.10
N ALA A 52 17.32 -1.85 0.96
CA ALA A 52 18.41 -0.89 0.98
C ALA A 52 19.42 -1.44 -0.02
N ASP A 53 19.56 -0.78 -1.17
CA ASP A 53 20.66 -1.08 -2.07
C ASP A 53 21.97 -0.79 -1.32
N PRO A 54 22.85 -1.78 -1.09
CA PRO A 54 24.08 -1.58 -0.34
C PRO A 54 25.15 -0.79 -1.12
N SER A 55 24.82 -0.19 -2.27
CA SER A 55 25.77 0.49 -3.15
C SER A 55 25.92 2.00 -2.90
N GLU A 56 25.25 2.56 -1.88
CA GLU A 56 25.47 3.94 -1.42
C GLU A 56 26.01 3.94 0.02
N GLU A 57 27.32 3.64 0.13
CA GLU A 57 28.24 4.18 1.14
C GLU A 57 29.49 4.74 0.42
#